data_AF-A0A3N0Y353-F1
#
_entry.id   AF-A0A3N0Y353-F1
#
_cell.length_a   1.000
_cell.length_b   1.000
_cell.length_c   1.000
_cell.angle_alpha   90.00
_cell.angle_beta   90.00
_cell.angle_gamma   90.00
#
_symmetry.space_group_name_H-M   'P 1'
#
loop_
_entity.id
_entity.type
_entity.pdbx_description
1 polymer ?
#
loop_
_entity_poly.entity_id
_entity_poly.type
_entity_poly.pdbx_seq_one_letter_code
_entity_poly.pdbx_strand_id
1 'polypeptide(L)'
;MTLTVDFVPVTFMLPADYNLFVEEFRKSPSSTWIMKPCGKAQGKGIFLINKLSQIKKWSRDSRTSTFVAANSGKEAYVISLYIDNPLLIGGKKFDLRLYVLVTSYRPLKCYMYKLGFCRFCTVKYTPSTSELDNMFVHLTNVAIQKHGVSFSHPQLESER
;
A
#
# COMPACT_ATOMS: atom_id res chain seq x y z
N MET A 1 19.31 -19.00 13.22
CA MET A 1 18.12 -19.34 12.43
C MET A 1 17.39 -18.04 12.14
N THR A 2 17.70 -17.38 11.03
CA THR A 2 17.00 -16.16 10.61
C THR A 2 15.66 -16.59 10.06
N LEU A 3 14.58 -16.34 10.81
CA LEU A 3 13.22 -16.58 10.33
C LEU A 3 12.98 -15.66 9.13
N THR A 4 13.04 -16.21 7.92
CA THR A 4 12.65 -15.50 6.70
C THR A 4 11.14 -15.37 6.70
N VAL A 5 10.65 -14.13 6.80
CA VAL A 5 9.23 -13.81 6.75
C VAL A 5 8.82 -13.75 5.27
N ASP A 6 8.52 -14.92 4.70
CA ASP A 6 8.19 -15.13 3.28
C ASP A 6 6.84 -14.53 2.85
N PHE A 7 5.99 -14.17 3.81
CA PHE A 7 4.68 -13.55 3.56
C PHE A 7 4.71 -12.01 3.55
N VAL A 8 5.83 -11.36 3.89
CA VAL A 8 5.97 -9.90 3.84
C VAL A 8 6.78 -9.50 2.61
N PRO A 9 6.27 -8.63 1.72
CA PRO A 9 7.03 -8.17 0.58
C PRO A 9 8.33 -7.46 1.00
N VAL A 10 9.36 -7.55 0.16
CA VAL A 10 10.64 -6.86 0.38
C VAL A 10 10.37 -5.36 0.61
N THR A 11 10.91 -4.83 1.71
CA THR A 11 10.54 -3.51 2.22
C THR A 11 11.75 -2.78 2.80
N PHE A 12 11.81 -1.47 2.59
CA PHE A 12 12.87 -0.59 3.06
C PHE A 12 12.31 0.72 3.64
N MET A 13 13.05 1.36 4.55
CA MET A 13 12.71 2.65 5.15
C MET A 13 13.47 3.79 4.47
N LEU A 14 12.78 4.69 3.80
CA LEU A 14 13.38 5.88 3.20
C LEU A 14 13.31 7.08 4.15
N PRO A 15 14.40 7.88 4.24
CA PRO A 15 15.60 7.83 3.39
C PRO A 15 16.72 6.89 3.86
N ALA A 16 16.61 6.27 5.05
CA ALA A 16 17.70 5.52 5.69
C ALA A 16 18.27 4.37 4.82
N ASP A 17 17.39 3.61 4.18
CA ASP A 17 17.72 2.40 3.40
C ASP A 17 17.78 2.67 1.89
N TYR A 18 17.93 3.93 1.46
CA TYR A 18 17.86 4.29 0.03
C TYR A 18 18.85 3.51 -0.84
N ASN A 19 20.10 3.34 -0.38
CA ASN A 19 21.11 2.61 -1.14
C ASN A 19 20.76 1.12 -1.27
N LEU A 20 20.30 0.50 -0.18
CA LEU A 20 19.85 -0.89 -0.17
C LEU A 20 18.67 -1.10 -1.12
N PHE A 21 17.70 -0.18 -1.09
CA PHE A 21 16.59 -0.20 -2.03
C PHE A 21 17.06 -0.08 -3.49
N VAL A 22 18.01 0.82 -3.80
CA VAL A 22 18.52 1.01 -5.17
C VAL A 22 19.24 -0.25 -5.66
N GLU A 23 20.02 -0.91 -4.80
CA GLU A 23 20.66 -2.19 -5.11
C GLU A 23 19.62 -3.27 -5.42
N GLU A 24 18.58 -3.38 -4.59
CA GLU A 24 17.50 -4.35 -4.80
C GLU A 24 16.71 -4.06 -6.09
N PHE A 25 16.36 -2.79 -6.33
CA PHE A 25 15.65 -2.36 -7.53
C PHE A 25 16.41 -2.72 -8.81
N ARG A 26 17.75 -2.60 -8.80
CA ARG A 26 18.60 -2.93 -9.95
C ARG A 26 18.58 -4.41 -10.32
N LYS A 27 18.22 -5.31 -9.39
CA LYS A 27 18.06 -6.75 -9.68
C LYS A 27 16.85 -7.01 -10.59
N SER A 28 15.82 -6.18 -10.50
CA SER A 28 14.62 -6.26 -11.35
C SER A 28 14.08 -4.86 -11.70
N PRO A 29 14.67 -4.17 -12.69
CA PRO A 29 14.33 -2.77 -13.00
C PRO A 29 12.90 -2.52 -13.50
N SER A 30 12.18 -3.58 -13.90
CA SER A 30 10.76 -3.53 -14.29
C SER A 30 9.79 -3.68 -13.10
N SER A 31 10.32 -3.94 -11.90
CA SER A 31 9.49 -4.13 -10.70
C SER A 31 8.77 -2.83 -10.31
N THR A 32 7.51 -2.99 -9.88
CA THR A 32 6.72 -1.90 -9.32
C THR A 32 6.83 -1.92 -7.80
N TRP A 33 6.96 -0.74 -7.20
CA TRP A 33 7.06 -0.56 -5.76
C TRP A 33 5.99 0.42 -5.28
N ILE A 34 5.49 0.19 -4.07
CA ILE A 34 4.52 1.05 -3.42
C ILE A 34 5.20 1.89 -2.34
N MET A 35 5.01 3.19 -2.43
CA MET A 35 5.49 4.19 -1.48
C MET A 35 4.37 4.53 -0.50
N LYS A 36 4.64 4.42 0.80
CA LYS A 36 3.67 4.71 1.87
C LYS A 36 4.29 5.64 2.94
N PRO A 37 3.67 6.77 3.27
CA PRO A 37 4.12 7.60 4.39
C PRO A 37 3.97 6.87 5.72
N CYS A 38 4.97 6.96 6.60
CA CYS A 38 4.95 6.28 7.91
C CYS A 38 3.92 6.87 8.89
N GLY A 39 3.61 8.16 8.76
CA GLY A 39 2.78 8.91 9.70
C GLY A 39 1.36 9.22 9.23
N LYS A 40 0.92 8.71 8.08
CA LYS A 40 -0.42 9.00 7.53
C LYS A 40 -1.27 7.74 7.45
N ALA A 41 -2.58 7.96 7.42
CA ALA A 41 -3.59 6.91 7.32
C ALA A 41 -4.49 7.13 6.11
N GLN A 42 -5.49 6.25 5.94
CA GLN A 42 -6.54 6.36 4.91
C GLN A 42 -6.04 6.27 3.46
N GLY A 43 -4.77 5.94 3.24
CA GLY A 43 -4.17 5.83 1.92
C GLY A 43 -3.69 7.16 1.33
N LYS A 44 -3.73 8.25 2.10
CA LYS A 44 -3.22 9.56 1.68
C LYS A 44 -1.70 9.51 1.49
N GLY A 45 -1.22 10.02 0.36
CA GLY A 45 0.21 10.07 0.03
C GLY A 45 0.80 8.74 -0.43
N ILE A 46 -0.02 7.70 -0.65
CA ILE A 46 0.44 6.46 -1.29
C ILE A 46 0.55 6.66 -2.79
N PHE A 47 1.63 6.18 -3.38
CA PHE A 47 1.83 6.16 -4.83
C PHE A 47 2.67 4.97 -5.25
N LEU A 48 2.61 4.61 -6.53
CA LEU A 48 3.43 3.56 -7.12
C LEU A 48 4.60 4.17 -7.87
N ILE A 49 5.71 3.43 -7.94
CA ILE A 49 6.85 3.75 -8.78
C ILE A 49 7.31 2.51 -9.53
N ASN A 50 7.82 2.71 -10.73
CA ASN A 50 8.49 1.67 -11.51
C ASN A 50 9.79 2.19 -12.15
N LYS A 51 10.22 3.42 -11.82
CA LYS A 51 11.48 4.03 -12.29
C LYS A 51 12.14 4.78 -11.14
N LEU A 52 13.47 4.60 -10.99
CA LEU A 52 14.25 5.33 -9.98
C LEU A 52 14.19 6.86 -10.12
N SER A 53 13.94 7.37 -11.33
CA SER A 53 13.78 8.81 -11.57
C SER A 53 12.57 9.40 -10.81
N GLN A 54 11.51 8.61 -10.59
CA GLN A 54 10.32 9.04 -9.84
C GLN A 54 10.64 9.32 -8.37
N ILE A 55 11.53 8.53 -7.75
CA ILE A 55 11.97 8.78 -6.36
C ILE A 55 12.80 10.07 -6.27
N LYS A 56 13.69 10.29 -7.25
CA LYS A 56 14.50 11.52 -7.28
C LYS A 56 13.62 12.76 -7.42
N LYS A 57 12.57 12.69 -8.25
CA LYS A 57 11.58 13.76 -8.40
C LYS A 57 10.84 13.99 -7.08
N TRP A 58 10.26 12.95 -6.48
CA TRP A 58 9.59 13.03 -5.17
C TRP A 58 10.48 13.65 -4.07
N SER A 59 11.75 13.25 -3.99
CA SER A 59 12.74 13.77 -3.03
C SER A 59 13.12 15.24 -3.24
N ARG A 60 12.96 15.76 -4.46
CA ARG A 60 13.19 17.18 -4.80
C ARG A 60 11.94 18.01 -4.52
N ASP A 61 10.77 17.54 -4.95
CA ASP A 61 9.49 18.23 -4.77
C ASP A 61 9.12 18.36 -3.28
N SER A 62 9.52 17.38 -2.46
CA SER A 62 9.35 17.43 -0.99
C SER A 62 10.22 18.50 -0.30
N ARG A 63 11.17 19.14 -0.99
CA ARG A 63 11.96 20.26 -0.46
C ARG A 63 11.27 21.61 -0.66
N THR A 64 10.15 21.65 -1.39
CA THR A 64 9.44 22.88 -1.78
C THR A 64 8.10 23.04 -1.05
N SER A 65 7.72 22.12 -0.16
CA SER A 65 6.56 22.32 0.73
C SER A 65 6.94 23.24 1.90
N THR A 66 7.05 24.53 1.58
CA THR A 66 7.30 25.66 2.47
C THR A 66 6.09 25.93 3.36
N PHE A 67 5.79 25.06 4.34
CA PHE A 67 4.89 25.40 5.46
C PHE A 67 5.23 24.63 6.74
N VAL A 68 6.50 24.60 7.15
CA VAL A 68 6.96 24.78 8.55
C VAL A 68 8.48 24.66 8.62
N ALA A 69 9.09 25.79 8.98
CA ALA A 69 10.42 26.02 9.55
C ALA A 69 11.32 24.82 9.87
N ALA A 70 12.55 24.87 9.32
CA ALA A 70 13.82 24.77 10.04
C ALA A 70 13.81 24.04 11.41
N ASN A 71 13.53 22.73 11.39
CA ASN A 71 13.91 21.69 12.37
C ASN A 71 13.11 20.37 12.22
N SER A 72 12.25 20.23 11.21
CA SER A 72 11.38 19.08 11.00
C SER A 72 11.99 18.05 10.03
N GLY A 73 12.27 16.86 10.55
CA GLY A 73 12.78 15.72 9.78
C GLY A 73 11.91 15.40 8.55
N LYS A 74 12.56 15.05 7.44
CA LYS A 74 11.90 14.56 6.22
C LYS A 74 10.83 13.52 6.58
N GLU A 75 9.63 13.61 6.00
CA GLU A 75 8.59 12.60 6.17
C GLU A 75 9.16 11.24 5.76
N ALA A 76 9.23 10.30 6.72
CA ALA A 76 9.73 8.96 6.45
C ALA A 76 8.71 8.16 5.63
N TYR A 77 9.21 7.40 4.67
CA TYR A 77 8.38 6.53 3.83
C TYR A 77 8.85 5.08 3.93
N VAL A 78 7.88 4.17 3.90
CA VAL A 78 8.12 2.77 3.61
C VAL A 78 8.02 2.59 2.11
N ILE A 79 9.03 1.98 1.50
CA ILE A 79 8.97 1.50 0.12
C ILE A 79 8.94 -0.03 0.14
N SER A 80 7.97 -0.63 -0.55
CA SER A 80 7.73 -2.07 -0.51
C SER A 80 7.44 -2.61 -1.91
N LEU A 81 7.89 -3.82 -2.22
CA LEU A 81 7.62 -4.46 -3.50
C LEU A 81 6.11 -4.59 -3.68
N TYR A 82 5.59 -4.07 -4.79
CA TYR A 82 4.16 -4.13 -5.07
C TYR A 82 3.78 -5.54 -5.54
N ILE A 83 2.72 -6.09 -4.95
CA ILE A 83 2.13 -7.35 -5.40
C ILE A 83 1.30 -7.06 -6.67
N ASP A 84 1.92 -7.29 -7.82
CA ASP A 84 1.38 -6.99 -9.16
C ASP A 84 0.54 -8.14 -9.76
N ASN A 85 0.63 -9.33 -9.19
CA ASN A 85 -0.23 -10.48 -9.47
C ASN A 85 -1.13 -10.84 -8.26
N PRO A 86 -2.08 -9.96 -7.86
CA PRO A 86 -2.97 -10.24 -6.74
C PRO A 86 -4.04 -11.26 -7.13
N LEU A 87 -4.55 -12.01 -6.15
CA LEU A 87 -5.79 -12.77 -6.31
C LEU A 87 -6.95 -11.80 -6.60
N LEU A 88 -7.77 -12.13 -7.60
CA LEU A 88 -8.90 -11.33 -8.03
C LEU A 88 -10.20 -12.10 -7.81
N ILE A 89 -11.26 -11.40 -7.38
CA ILE A 89 -12.62 -11.91 -7.36
C ILE A 89 -13.46 -10.98 -8.23
N GLY A 90 -14.14 -11.54 -9.24
CA GLY A 90 -14.86 -10.74 -10.24
C GLY A 90 -13.95 -9.76 -11.01
N GLY A 91 -12.65 -10.06 -11.11
CA GLY A 91 -11.64 -9.20 -11.73
C GLY A 91 -11.24 -7.98 -10.88
N LYS A 92 -11.66 -7.90 -9.62
CA LYS A 92 -11.34 -6.78 -8.72
C LYS A 92 -10.32 -7.20 -7.67
N LYS A 93 -9.36 -6.32 -7.40
CA LYS A 93 -8.39 -6.47 -6.31
C LYS A 93 -9.08 -6.29 -4.97
N PHE A 94 -8.64 -7.03 -3.95
CA PHE A 94 -9.13 -6.89 -2.58
C PHE A 94 -8.04 -7.11 -1.54
N ASP A 95 -8.34 -6.74 -0.30
CA ASP A 95 -7.59 -7.16 0.89
C ASP A 95 -8.52 -7.74 1.95
N LEU A 96 -7.95 -8.53 2.87
CA LEU A 96 -8.67 -9.10 4.01
C LEU A 96 -8.47 -8.25 5.26
N ARG A 97 -9.59 -7.85 5.88
CA ARG A 97 -9.58 -7.32 7.25
C ARG A 97 -9.88 -8.46 8.22
N LEU A 98 -8.84 -8.87 8.95
CA LEU A 98 -8.95 -9.81 10.06
C LEU A 98 -8.84 -9.05 11.40
N TYR A 99 -9.45 -9.60 12.44
CA TYR A 99 -9.43 -9.02 13.79
C TYR A 99 -8.69 -9.94 14.75
N VAL A 100 -7.72 -9.39 15.46
CA VAL A 100 -6.93 -10.11 16.47
C VAL A 100 -7.00 -9.34 17.79
N LEU A 101 -7.44 -10.01 18.86
CA LEU A 101 -7.45 -9.50 20.22
C LEU A 101 -6.20 -9.98 20.97
N VAL A 102 -5.37 -9.06 21.43
CA VAL A 102 -4.24 -9.36 22.32
C VAL A 102 -4.65 -9.05 23.75
N THR A 103 -4.61 -10.06 24.63
CA THR A 103 -5.05 -9.93 26.03
C THR A 103 -3.90 -9.94 27.03
N SER A 104 -2.75 -10.47 26.64
CA SER A 104 -1.52 -10.43 27.42
C SER A 104 -0.32 -10.47 26.49
N TYR A 105 0.75 -9.80 26.87
CA TYR A 105 2.04 -9.86 26.20
C TYR A 105 3.02 -10.80 26.90
N ARG A 106 2.77 -11.14 28.17
CA ARG A 106 3.60 -12.02 29.00
C ARG A 106 2.72 -12.83 29.98
N PRO A 107 2.38 -14.09 29.67
CA PRO A 107 2.64 -14.78 28.40
C PRO A 107 1.82 -14.15 27.25
N LEU A 108 2.32 -14.23 26.01
CA LEU A 108 1.58 -13.74 24.86
C LEU A 108 0.26 -14.53 24.70
N LYS A 109 -0.87 -13.82 24.70
CA LYS A 109 -2.21 -14.39 24.48
C LYS A 109 -2.95 -13.59 23.41
N CYS A 110 -3.14 -14.21 22.24
CA CYS A 110 -3.81 -13.62 21.09
C CYS A 110 -5.00 -14.49 20.65
N TYR A 111 -6.11 -13.86 20.25
CA TYR A 111 -7.30 -14.53 19.73
C TYR A 111 -7.68 -13.94 18.38
N MET A 112 -7.82 -14.78 17.36
CA MET A 112 -8.33 -14.35 16.06
C MET A 112 -9.85 -14.49 16.05
N TYR A 113 -10.56 -13.42 15.69
CA TYR A 113 -12.00 -13.49 15.52
C TYR A 113 -12.35 -14.37 14.32
N LYS A 114 -13.43 -15.14 14.41
CA LYS A 114 -13.81 -16.12 13.37
C LYS A 114 -14.24 -15.47 12.06
N LEU A 115 -14.73 -14.23 12.12
CA LEU A 115 -15.21 -13.50 10.96
C LEU A 115 -14.24 -12.37 10.61
N GLY A 116 -14.09 -12.13 9.32
CA GLY A 116 -13.44 -10.97 8.73
C GLY A 116 -14.23 -10.52 7.52
N PHE A 117 -13.70 -9.57 6.75
CA PHE A 117 -14.32 -9.19 5.49
C PHE A 117 -13.28 -8.76 4.46
N CYS A 118 -13.66 -8.88 3.19
CA CYS A 118 -12.88 -8.39 2.06
C CYS A 118 -13.19 -6.92 1.80
N ARG A 119 -12.17 -6.12 1.53
CA ARG A 119 -12.31 -4.74 1.03
C ARG A 119 -11.90 -4.72 -0.43
N PHE A 120 -12.84 -4.46 -1.31
CA PHE A 120 -12.62 -4.47 -2.76
C PHE A 120 -12.25 -3.08 -3.29
N CYS A 121 -11.44 -3.05 -4.35
CA CYS A 121 -11.40 -1.92 -5.26
C CYS A 121 -12.75 -1.81 -6.01
N THR A 122 -13.16 -0.61 -6.39
CA THR A 122 -14.40 -0.36 -7.14
C THR A 122 -14.27 -0.76 -8.61
N VAL A 123 -13.07 -0.63 -9.17
CA VAL A 123 -12.73 -0.92 -10.58
C VAL A 123 -11.99 -2.25 -10.73
N LYS A 124 -12.02 -2.81 -11.94
CA LYS A 124 -11.27 -4.03 -12.29
C LYS A 124 -9.77 -3.76 -12.21
N TYR A 125 -9.02 -4.74 -11.71
CA TYR A 125 -7.58 -4.67 -11.64
C TYR A 125 -6.96 -4.75 -13.03
N THR A 126 -5.92 -3.95 -13.26
CA THR A 126 -5.04 -4.07 -14.41
C THR A 126 -3.60 -3.88 -13.96
N PRO A 127 -2.64 -4.71 -14.42
CA PRO A 127 -1.23 -4.52 -14.16
C PRO A 127 -0.60 -3.45 -15.07
N SER A 128 -1.39 -2.81 -15.95
CA SER A 128 -0.86 -1.87 -16.94
C SER A 128 -0.09 -0.72 -16.28
N THR A 129 1.13 -0.48 -16.76
CA THR A 129 1.95 0.64 -16.29
C THR A 129 1.33 2.00 -16.60
N SER A 130 0.41 2.07 -17.56
CA SER A 130 -0.33 3.30 -17.89
C SER A 130 -1.33 3.72 -16.82
N GLU A 131 -1.72 2.80 -15.94
CA GLU A 131 -2.71 3.00 -14.88
C GLU A 131 -2.07 3.13 -13.50
N LEU A 132 -0.73 3.21 -13.40
CA LEU A 132 -0.02 3.28 -12.12
C LEU A 132 -0.39 4.50 -11.27
N ASP A 133 -0.86 5.57 -11.90
CA ASP A 133 -1.34 6.77 -11.21
C ASP A 133 -2.83 6.66 -10.80
N ASN A 134 -3.54 5.66 -11.34
CA ASN A 134 -4.95 5.40 -11.03
C ASN A 134 -5.09 4.59 -9.72
N MET A 135 -5.07 5.32 -8.61
CA MET A 135 -5.14 4.71 -7.27
C MET A 135 -6.43 3.91 -7.00
N PHE A 136 -7.51 4.11 -7.77
CA PHE A 136 -8.75 3.34 -7.62
C PHE A 136 -8.58 1.87 -8.01
N VAL A 137 -7.67 1.57 -8.94
CA VAL A 137 -7.32 0.20 -9.38
C VAL A 137 -6.49 -0.51 -8.32
N HIS A 138 -5.59 0.24 -7.67
CA HIS A 138 -4.49 -0.35 -6.92
C HIS A 138 -4.67 -0.35 -5.39
N LEU A 139 -5.49 0.55 -4.83
CA LEU A 139 -5.65 0.77 -3.39
C LEU A 139 -7.09 0.50 -2.92
N THR A 140 -7.27 -0.49 -2.05
CA THR A 140 -8.57 -0.93 -1.50
C THR A 140 -9.11 -0.04 -0.37
N ASN A 141 -8.39 1.01 0.03
CA ASN A 141 -8.78 1.88 1.14
C ASN A 141 -10.11 2.57 0.84
N VAL A 142 -11.09 2.39 1.74
CA VAL A 142 -12.44 2.97 1.62
C VAL A 142 -12.41 4.48 1.38
N ALA A 143 -11.52 5.21 2.05
CA ALA A 143 -11.39 6.66 1.86
C ALA A 143 -10.99 7.03 0.43
N ILE A 144 -10.17 6.21 -0.24
CA ILE A 144 -9.84 6.40 -1.65
C ILE A 144 -11.04 6.01 -2.51
N GLN A 145 -11.59 4.82 -2.27
CA GLN A 145 -12.70 4.28 -3.06
C GLN A 145 -13.96 5.16 -3.04
N LYS A 146 -14.25 5.86 -1.92
CA LYS A 146 -15.42 6.74 -1.78
C LYS A 146 -15.41 7.95 -2.71
N HIS A 147 -14.25 8.37 -3.19
CA HIS A 147 -14.13 9.46 -4.17
C HIS A 147 -14.16 8.95 -5.61
N GLY A 148 -14.27 7.63 -5.82
CA GLY A 148 -14.46 7.03 -7.14
C GLY A 148 -15.94 7.11 -7.52
N VAL A 149 -16.21 7.45 -8.78
CA VAL A 149 -17.53 7.81 -9.34
C VAL A 149 -18.53 6.62 -9.37
N SER A 150 -18.30 5.53 -8.61
CA SER A 150 -19.15 4.34 -8.62
C SER A 150 -19.20 3.66 -7.26
N PHE A 151 -19.69 4.36 -6.25
CA PHE A 151 -20.27 3.71 -5.07
C PHE A 151 -21.73 3.33 -5.41
N SER A 152 -21.93 2.23 -6.14
CA SER A 152 -23.23 1.58 -6.19
C SER A 152 -23.36 0.69 -4.96
N HIS A 153 -24.34 1.01 -4.09
CA HIS A 153 -24.79 0.06 -3.09
C HIS A 153 -25.19 -1.24 -3.81
N PRO A 154 -24.76 -2.43 -3.34
CA PRO A 154 -25.44 -3.65 -3.73
C PRO A 154 -26.87 -3.53 -3.22
N GLN A 155 -27.81 -3.28 -4.11
CA GLN A 155 -29.20 -3.60 -3.83
C GLN A 155 -29.23 -5.12 -3.67
N LEU A 156 -29.60 -5.58 -2.48
CA LEU A 156 -29.96 -6.96 -2.24
C LEU A 156 -31.14 -7.26 -3.18
N GLU A 157 -30.86 -7.94 -4.29
CA GLU A 157 -31.92 -8.58 -5.06
C GLU A 157 -32.56 -9.63 -4.13
N SER A 158 -33.78 -9.34 -3.71
CA SER A 158 -34.62 -10.29 -2.99
C SER A 158 -34.91 -11.45 -3.93
N GLU A 159 -34.30 -12.60 -3.66
CA GLU A 159 -34.70 -13.87 -4.27
C GLU A 159 -36.21 -14.09 -3.98
N ARG A 160 -36.97 -14.24 -5.06
CA ARG A 160 -38.32 -14.82 -5.06
C ARG A 160 -38.21 -16.32 -5.19
#